data_AF-A0A2D5PKC5-F1
#
_entry.id   AF-A0A2D5PKC5-F1
#
_cell.length_a   1.000
_cell.length_b   1.000
_cell.length_c   1.000
_cell.angle_alpha   90.00
_cell.angle_beta   90.00
_cell.angle_gamma   90.00
#
_symmetry.space_group_name_H-M   'P 1'
#
loop_
_entity.id
_entity.type
_entity.pdbx_description
1 polymer ?
#
loop_
_entity_poly.entity_id
_entity_poly.type
_entity_poly.pdbx_seq_one_letter_code
_entity_poly.pdbx_strand_id
1 'polypeptide(L)'
;MLERALDEIETGFVACERCGDQEDTNNLDFVDDLKTAREELLKTIQTKEKSMTSTTIQPAEVNRDEDGFWIHPDYPEDWEDDPDLKTEPVRQWEKNNKIQLKYTTPDVTGQTLKEWQPEIPENCFLISVFAADCGHVAMYAIPQTGRTT
;
A
#
# COMPACT_ATOMS: atom_id res chain seq x y z
N MET A 1 -26.78 -4.91 -9.63
CA MET A 1 -27.28 -4.42 -10.93
C MET A 1 -26.73 -5.22 -12.10
N LEU A 2 -25.40 -5.42 -12.21
CA LEU A 2 -24.79 -6.18 -13.31
C LEU A 2 -25.22 -7.66 -13.37
N GLU A 3 -25.40 -8.31 -12.22
CA GLU A 3 -25.84 -9.72 -12.14
C GLU A 3 -27.24 -9.91 -12.72
N ARG A 4 -28.17 -9.01 -12.39
CA ARG A 4 -29.54 -9.04 -12.94
C ARG A 4 -29.55 -8.92 -14.46
N ALA A 5 -28.68 -8.07 -15.02
CA ALA A 5 -28.57 -7.89 -16.46
C ALA A 5 -27.97 -9.14 -17.15
N LEU A 6 -26.97 -9.79 -16.53
CA LEU A 6 -26.40 -11.03 -17.07
C LEU A 6 -27.38 -12.20 -17.00
N ASP A 7 -28.14 -12.32 -15.91
CA ASP A 7 -29.19 -13.34 -15.75
C ASP A 7 -30.32 -13.13 -16.78
N GLU A 8 -30.78 -11.88 -16.97
CA GLU A 8 -31.80 -11.53 -17.99
C GLU A 8 -31.33 -11.91 -19.41
N ILE A 9 -30.07 -11.63 -19.74
CA ILE A 9 -29.46 -12.00 -21.02
C ILE A 9 -29.35 -13.53 -21.19
N GLU A 10 -29.03 -14.27 -20.11
CA GLU A 10 -28.87 -15.73 -20.12
C GLU A 10 -30.21 -16.48 -20.22
N THR A 11 -31.29 -15.92 -19.68
CA THR A 11 -32.65 -16.47 -19.90
C THR A 11 -33.12 -16.31 -21.35
N GLY A 12 -32.36 -15.59 -22.17
CA GLY A 12 -32.57 -15.43 -23.61
C GLY A 12 -33.52 -14.30 -23.98
N PHE A 13 -33.96 -13.48 -23.02
CA PHE A 13 -34.97 -12.46 -23.28
C PHE A 13 -34.74 -11.20 -22.47
N VAL A 14 -34.37 -10.11 -23.15
CA VAL A 14 -34.39 -8.76 -22.58
C VAL A 14 -35.63 -8.05 -23.14
N ALA A 15 -36.55 -7.68 -22.25
CA ALA A 15 -37.75 -6.93 -22.64
C ALA A 15 -37.39 -5.48 -22.94
N CYS A 16 -37.73 -4.99 -24.13
CA CYS A 16 -37.58 -3.58 -24.46
C CYS A 16 -38.58 -2.74 -23.65
N GLU A 17 -38.09 -1.89 -22.74
CA GLU A 17 -38.95 -1.02 -21.92
C GLU A 17 -39.83 -0.05 -22.73
N ARG A 18 -39.50 0.16 -24.01
CA ARG A 18 -40.17 1.11 -24.88
C ARG A 18 -41.30 0.50 -25.72
N CYS A 19 -41.16 -0.73 -26.18
CA CYS A 19 -42.15 -1.38 -27.04
C CYS A 19 -42.69 -2.70 -26.49
N GLY A 20 -42.09 -3.27 -25.44
CA GLY A 20 -42.47 -4.55 -24.88
C GLY A 20 -42.06 -5.76 -25.74
N ASP A 21 -41.37 -5.51 -26.87
CA ASP A 21 -40.82 -6.58 -27.69
C ASP A 21 -39.68 -7.28 -26.95
N GLN A 22 -39.55 -8.58 -27.23
CA GLN A 22 -38.55 -9.46 -26.67
C GLN A 22 -37.46 -9.72 -27.70
N GLU A 23 -36.23 -9.31 -27.40
CA GLU A 23 -35.05 -9.63 -28.21
C GLU A 23 -34.45 -10.94 -27.71
N ASP A 24 -34.18 -11.87 -28.63
CA ASP A 24 -33.62 -13.19 -28.32
C ASP A 24 -32.11 -13.06 -28.10
N THR A 25 -31.69 -13.06 -26.84
CA THR A 25 -30.30 -12.76 -26.44
C THR A 25 -29.44 -14.00 -26.26
N ASN A 26 -30.03 -15.20 -26.36
CA ASN A 26 -29.32 -16.47 -26.09
C ASN A 26 -28.27 -16.85 -27.14
N ASN A 27 -28.33 -16.23 -28.33
CA ASN A 27 -27.42 -16.50 -29.45
C ASN A 27 -26.40 -15.37 -29.69
N LEU A 28 -26.33 -14.40 -28.77
CA LEU A 28 -25.40 -13.29 -28.88
C LEU A 28 -24.01 -13.74 -28.41
N ASP A 29 -23.07 -13.76 -29.34
CA ASP A 29 -21.68 -14.18 -29.16
C ASP A 29 -20.91 -13.37 -28.10
N PHE A 30 -21.26 -12.10 -27.92
CA PHE A 30 -20.59 -11.22 -26.96
C PHE A 30 -20.95 -11.49 -25.48
N VAL A 31 -21.94 -12.34 -25.19
CA VAL A 31 -22.35 -12.66 -23.80
C VAL A 31 -21.26 -13.43 -23.07
N ASP A 32 -20.58 -14.34 -23.78
CA ASP A 32 -19.44 -15.09 -23.25
C ASP A 32 -18.22 -14.19 -23.00
N ASP A 33 -18.00 -13.20 -23.87
CA ASP A 33 -16.96 -12.18 -23.69
C ASP A 33 -17.24 -11.32 -22.44
N LEU A 34 -18.50 -10.93 -22.20
CA LEU A 34 -18.90 -10.16 -21.01
C LEU A 34 -18.69 -10.96 -19.72
N LYS A 35 -18.99 -12.27 -19.72
CA LYS A 35 -18.72 -13.16 -18.58
C LYS A 35 -17.22 -13.26 -18.31
N THR A 36 -16.42 -13.46 -19.35
CA THR A 36 -14.96 -13.55 -19.26
C THR A 36 -14.37 -12.25 -18.72
N ALA A 37 -14.75 -11.10 -19.27
CA ALA A 37 -14.30 -9.79 -18.79
C ALA A 37 -14.68 -9.52 -17.34
N ARG A 38 -15.88 -9.95 -16.90
CA ARG A 38 -16.30 -9.87 -15.49
C ARG A 38 -15.39 -10.70 -14.59
N GLU A 39 -15.13 -11.96 -14.97
CA GLU A 39 -14.27 -12.85 -14.18
C GLU A 39 -12.85 -12.31 -14.06
N GLU A 40 -12.31 -11.75 -15.13
CA GLU A 40 -10.99 -11.11 -15.13
C GLU A 40 -10.95 -9.87 -14.23
N LEU A 41 -11.99 -9.04 -14.26
CA LEU A 41 -12.12 -7.89 -13.36
C LEU A 41 -12.22 -8.32 -11.89
N LEU A 42 -13.02 -9.35 -11.60
CA LEU A 42 -13.14 -9.90 -10.25
C LEU A 42 -11.82 -10.50 -9.75
N LYS A 43 -11.10 -11.24 -10.60
CA LYS A 43 -9.76 -11.76 -10.27
C LYS A 43 -8.77 -10.61 -10.03
N THR A 44 -8.83 -9.55 -10.83
CA THR A 44 -7.97 -8.37 -10.67
C THR A 44 -8.26 -7.63 -9.37
N ILE A 45 -9.54 -7.46 -9.01
CA ILE A 45 -9.95 -6.85 -7.74
C ILE A 45 -9.52 -7.73 -6.56
N GLN A 46 -9.78 -9.04 -6.61
CA GLN A 46 -9.35 -9.97 -5.56
C GLN A 46 -7.83 -10.02 -5.41
N THR A 47 -7.07 -9.91 -6.50
CA THR A 47 -5.61 -9.87 -6.45
C THR A 47 -5.10 -8.55 -5.86
N LYS A 48 -5.74 -7.41 -6.21
CA LYS A 48 -5.48 -6.11 -5.57
C LYS A 48 -5.83 -6.14 -4.08
N GLU A 49 -6.94 -6.76 -3.70
CA GLU A 49 -7.40 -6.87 -2.31
C GLU A 49 -6.54 -7.83 -1.48
N LYS A 50 -6.06 -8.93 -2.09
CA LYS A 50 -5.12 -9.86 -1.43
C LYS A 50 -3.77 -9.19 -1.17
N SER A 51 -3.35 -8.30 -2.06
CA SER A 51 -2.20 -7.41 -1.85
C SER A 51 -2.48 -6.25 -0.86
N MET A 52 -3.74 -6.06 -0.44
CA MET A 52 -4.19 -5.10 0.59
C MET A 52 -4.66 -5.79 1.88
N THR A 53 -4.29 -7.05 2.12
CA THR A 53 -4.54 -7.69 3.42
C THR A 53 -3.59 -7.12 4.47
N SER A 54 -4.07 -6.05 5.11
CA SER A 54 -3.66 -5.40 6.35
C SER A 54 -2.76 -6.24 7.26
N THR A 55 -1.46 -6.32 6.95
CA THR A 55 -0.43 -6.52 7.95
C THR A 55 0.18 -5.14 8.16
N THR A 56 -0.26 -4.45 9.21
CA THR A 56 0.46 -3.26 9.69
C THR A 56 1.92 -3.65 9.81
N ILE A 57 2.81 -2.91 9.17
CA ILE A 57 4.26 -3.07 9.27
C ILE A 57 4.66 -3.37 10.72
N GLN A 58 5.50 -4.38 10.89
CA GLN A 58 6.00 -4.80 12.19
C GLN A 58 7.43 -4.32 12.37
N PRO A 59 7.91 -4.15 13.61
CA PRO A 59 9.32 -3.91 13.86
C PRO A 59 10.18 -5.03 13.25
N ALA A 60 11.20 -4.65 12.49
CA ALA A 60 12.20 -5.57 11.97
C ALA A 60 13.48 -5.57 12.81
N GLU A 61 14.24 -6.66 12.72
CA GLU A 61 15.59 -6.73 13.27
C GLU A 61 16.53 -5.76 12.53
N VAL A 62 17.27 -4.96 13.29
CA VAL A 62 18.16 -3.92 12.74
C VAL A 62 19.52 -4.54 12.42
N ASN A 63 19.73 -4.86 11.15
CA ASN A 63 20.95 -5.47 10.63
C ASN A 63 21.76 -4.46 9.82
N ARG A 64 22.58 -3.66 10.50
CA ARG A 64 23.36 -2.60 9.85
C ARG A 64 24.46 -3.17 8.93
N ASP A 65 24.74 -2.44 7.86
CA ASP A 65 25.85 -2.74 6.96
C ASP A 65 27.22 -2.32 7.53
N GLU A 66 28.27 -2.45 6.71
CA GLU A 66 29.65 -2.16 7.13
C GLU A 66 29.84 -0.70 7.56
N ASP A 67 29.11 0.20 6.93
CA ASP A 67 29.12 1.64 7.14
C ASP A 67 28.12 2.10 8.23
N GLY A 68 27.28 1.20 8.73
CA GLY A 68 26.31 1.46 9.80
C GLY A 68 24.92 1.87 9.31
N PHE A 69 24.68 1.83 8.00
CA PHE A 69 23.36 2.10 7.43
C PHE A 69 22.44 0.91 7.62
N TRP A 70 21.15 1.20 7.72
CA TRP A 70 20.12 0.17 7.69
C TRP A 70 18.82 0.77 7.22
N ILE A 71 18.07 -0.02 6.46
CA ILE A 71 16.73 0.32 6.02
C ILE A 71 15.79 -0.86 6.30
N HIS A 72 14.57 -0.55 6.70
CA HIS A 72 13.55 -1.54 6.96
C HIS A 72 13.20 -2.28 5.67
N PRO A 73 13.11 -3.62 5.68
CA PRO A 73 12.88 -4.41 4.46
C PRO A 73 11.55 -4.09 3.77
N ASP A 74 10.51 -3.75 4.55
CA ASP A 74 9.22 -3.33 4.01
C ASP A 74 9.13 -1.84 3.64
N TYR A 75 10.24 -1.09 3.73
CA TYR A 75 10.26 0.32 3.32
C TYR A 75 10.31 0.42 1.78
N PRO A 76 9.51 1.29 1.15
CA PRO A 76 9.51 1.43 -0.31
C PRO A 76 10.89 1.84 -0.85
N GLU A 77 11.36 1.16 -1.90
CA GLU A 77 12.63 1.48 -2.58
C GLU A 77 12.58 2.82 -3.34
N ASP A 78 11.39 3.25 -3.78
CA ASP A 78 11.15 4.52 -4.50
C ASP A 78 11.05 5.74 -3.57
N TRP A 79 12.01 5.87 -2.64
CA TRP A 79 12.19 7.10 -1.88
C TRP A 79 13.09 8.05 -2.69
N GLU A 80 12.64 9.28 -2.91
CA GLU A 80 13.51 10.30 -3.51
C GLU A 80 14.51 10.80 -2.47
N ASP A 81 15.70 11.21 -2.92
CA ASP A 81 16.79 11.77 -2.10
C ASP A 81 16.36 12.98 -1.23
N ASP A 82 15.18 13.55 -1.48
CA ASP A 82 14.62 14.66 -0.70
C ASP A 82 13.62 14.15 0.37
N PRO A 83 13.99 14.22 1.67
CA PRO A 83 13.13 13.78 2.77
C PRO A 83 11.87 14.64 2.97
N ASP A 84 11.80 15.84 2.40
CA ASP A 84 10.61 16.71 2.42
C ASP A 84 9.63 16.39 1.27
N LEU A 85 10.12 15.75 0.21
CA LEU A 85 9.31 15.31 -0.93
C LEU A 85 8.96 13.83 -0.81
N LYS A 86 8.06 13.51 0.12
CA LYS A 86 7.44 12.18 0.17
C LYS A 86 6.74 11.89 -1.16
N THR A 87 7.25 10.92 -1.89
CA THR A 87 6.63 10.38 -3.10
C THR A 87 5.23 9.85 -2.78
N GLU A 88 4.33 9.88 -3.75
CA GLU A 88 2.97 9.33 -3.58
C GLU A 88 2.97 7.86 -3.10
N PRO A 89 3.88 6.98 -3.56
CA PRO A 89 4.03 5.63 -3.02
C PRO A 89 4.32 5.59 -1.51
N VAL A 90 5.22 6.44 -1.01
CA VAL A 90 5.55 6.50 0.43
C VAL A 90 4.34 7.00 1.24
N ARG A 91 3.61 8.01 0.74
CA ARG A 91 2.39 8.51 1.41
C ARG A 91 1.30 7.44 1.50
N GLN A 92 1.09 6.70 0.41
CA GLN A 92 0.13 5.61 0.38
C GLN A 92 0.55 4.47 1.30
N TRP A 93 1.84 4.12 1.32
CA TRP A 93 2.39 3.13 2.22
C TRP A 93 2.21 3.52 3.69
N GLU A 94 2.48 4.77 4.09
CA GLU A 94 2.22 5.29 5.45
C GLU A 94 0.74 5.15 5.83
N LYS A 95 -0.15 5.55 4.91
CA LYS A 95 -1.61 5.49 5.11
C LYS A 95 -2.10 4.05 5.26
N ASN A 96 -1.63 3.14 4.43
CA ASN A 96 -2.01 1.73 4.45
C ASN A 96 -1.54 1.05 5.74
N ASN A 97 -0.36 1.44 6.22
CA ASN A 97 0.23 0.92 7.45
C ASN A 97 -0.27 1.63 8.72
N LYS A 98 -1.03 2.72 8.60
CA LYS A 98 -1.48 3.56 9.72
C LYS A 98 -0.30 4.03 10.58
N ILE A 99 0.78 4.45 9.93
CA ILE A 99 1.97 4.99 10.59
C ILE A 99 2.26 6.40 10.08
N GLN A 100 3.05 7.13 10.84
CA GLN A 100 3.67 8.38 10.44
C GLN A 100 5.18 8.27 10.61
N LEU A 101 5.92 8.54 9.55
CA LEU A 101 7.37 8.63 9.59
C LEU A 101 7.80 9.95 10.23
N LYS A 102 8.76 9.89 11.12
CA LYS A 102 9.44 11.04 11.70
C LYS A 102 10.92 10.74 11.79
N TYR A 103 11.75 11.76 11.57
CA TYR A 103 13.19 11.65 11.66
C TYR A 103 13.74 12.40 12.88
N THR A 104 14.93 12.01 13.32
CA THR A 104 15.72 12.71 14.34
C THR A 104 17.16 12.84 13.84
N THR A 105 17.77 13.97 14.17
CA THR A 105 19.15 14.33 13.83
C THR A 105 19.87 14.78 15.10
N PRO A 106 20.21 13.86 16.02
CA PRO A 106 20.87 14.24 17.25
C PRO A 106 22.28 14.74 16.96
N ASP A 107 22.76 15.66 17.78
CA ASP A 107 24.16 16.04 17.79
C ASP A 107 25.00 14.93 18.44
N VAL A 108 25.60 14.10 17.60
CA VAL A 108 26.45 12.97 18.00
C VAL A 108 27.89 13.18 17.52
N THR A 109 28.36 14.43 17.62
CA THR A 109 29.72 14.83 17.23
C THR A 109 30.76 13.85 17.78
N GLY A 110 31.54 13.24 16.88
CA GLY A 110 32.64 12.33 17.22
C GLY A 110 32.29 10.85 17.35
N GLN A 111 31.03 10.45 17.15
CA GLN A 111 30.66 9.04 16.99
C GLN A 111 30.56 8.68 15.51
N THR A 112 30.85 7.43 15.14
CA THR A 112 30.54 6.93 13.79
C THR A 112 29.08 6.48 13.72
N LEU A 113 28.49 6.47 12.52
CA LEU A 113 27.11 5.98 12.30
C LEU A 113 26.91 4.58 12.88
N LYS A 114 27.93 3.73 12.75
CA LYS A 114 27.97 2.36 13.27
C LYS A 114 27.89 2.27 14.79
N GLU A 115 28.54 3.19 15.49
CA GLU A 115 28.56 3.22 16.96
C GLU A 115 27.29 3.86 17.53
N TRP A 116 26.69 4.79 16.78
CA TRP A 116 25.53 5.52 17.24
C TRP A 116 24.28 4.65 17.35
N GLN A 117 23.68 4.59 18.54
CA GLN A 117 22.38 3.95 18.77
C GLN A 117 21.29 5.02 18.96
N PRO A 118 20.35 5.17 18.01
CA PRO A 118 19.27 6.14 18.15
C PRO A 118 18.34 5.74 19.30
N GLU A 119 17.96 6.72 20.12
CA GLU A 119 16.91 6.53 21.12
C GLU A 119 15.56 6.41 20.41
N ILE A 120 14.93 5.24 20.52
CA ILE A 120 13.63 4.97 19.91
C ILE A 120 12.54 5.41 20.89
N PRO A 121 11.63 6.33 20.51
CA PRO A 121 10.54 6.76 21.38
C PRO A 121 9.56 5.62 21.70
N GLU A 122 8.80 5.75 22.79
CA GLU A 122 7.77 4.77 23.16
C GLU A 122 6.75 4.57 22.03
N ASN A 123 6.34 3.31 21.84
CA ASN A 123 5.43 2.87 20.78
C ASN A 123 5.92 3.11 19.35
N CYS A 124 7.20 3.45 19.14
CA CYS A 124 7.77 3.61 17.81
C CYS A 124 8.72 2.45 17.49
N PHE A 125 9.03 2.27 16.20
CA PHE A 125 10.11 1.38 15.78
C PHE A 125 10.89 1.99 14.61
N LEU A 126 12.12 1.51 14.44
CA LEU A 126 13.08 2.07 13.49
C LEU A 126 12.72 1.67 12.06
N ILE A 127 12.81 2.64 11.15
CA ILE A 127 12.59 2.45 9.71
C ILE A 127 13.89 2.60 8.93
N SER A 128 14.74 3.56 9.29
CA SER A 128 16.00 3.76 8.60
C SER A 128 17.03 4.46 9.49
N VAL A 129 18.30 4.16 9.24
CA VAL A 129 19.47 4.81 9.84
C VAL A 129 20.43 5.11 8.71
N PHE A 130 20.79 6.39 8.55
CA PHE A 130 21.68 6.83 7.49
C PHE A 130 22.45 8.10 7.89
N ALA A 131 23.56 8.37 7.22
CA ALA A 131 24.25 9.65 7.31
C ALA A 131 23.72 10.62 6.26
N ALA A 132 23.50 11.88 6.65
CA ALA A 132 23.15 12.99 5.77
C ALA A 132 24.09 14.18 6.02
N ASP A 133 23.98 15.23 5.22
CA ASP A 133 24.80 16.46 5.37
C ASP A 133 24.61 17.12 6.75
N CYS A 134 23.47 16.88 7.41
CA CYS A 134 23.15 17.37 8.74
C CYS A 134 23.62 16.45 9.89
N GLY A 135 24.33 15.37 9.60
CA GLY A 135 24.81 14.38 10.58
C GLY A 135 24.11 13.03 10.47
N HIS A 136 24.11 12.28 11.56
CA HIS A 136 23.42 10.98 11.58
C HIS A 136 21.90 11.17 11.72
N VAL A 137 21.16 10.45 10.91
CA VAL A 137 19.70 10.52 10.82
C VAL A 137 19.12 9.15 11.17
N ALA A 138 18.10 9.16 12.03
CA ALA A 138 17.28 7.99 12.29
C ALA A 138 15.82 8.33 12.01
N MET A 139 15.17 7.48 11.22
CA MET A 139 13.77 7.58 10.89
C MET A 139 13.00 6.48 11.61
N TYR A 140 11.88 6.84 12.22
CA TYR A 140 11.03 5.95 13.00
C TYR A 140 9.58 6.05 12.53
N ALA A 141 8.89 4.90 12.57
CA ALA A 141 7.46 4.81 12.35
C ALA A 141 6.73 5.00 13.68
N ILE A 142 5.83 5.97 13.68
CA ILE A 142 4.91 6.25 14.79
C ILE A 142 3.55 5.65 14.40
N PRO A 143 3.08 4.58 15.06
CA PRO A 143 1.75 4.07 14.87
C PRO A 143 0.72 5.15 15.16
N GLN A 144 -0.17 5.41 14.19
CA GLN A 144 -1.34 6.24 14.41
C GLN A 144 -2.34 5.38 15.18
N THR A 145 -2.20 5.35 16.51
CA THR A 145 -3.26 4.82 17.38
C THR A 145 -4.52 5.60 17.07
N GLY A 146 -5.50 4.94 16.45
CA GLY A 146 -6.77 5.57 16.14
C GLY A 146 -7.30 6.24 17.40
N ARG A 147 -7.52 7.57 17.35
CA ARG A 147 -8.33 8.24 18.37
C ARG A 147 -9.69 7.54 18.37
N THR A 148 -9.91 6.67 19.34
CA THR A 148 -11.25 6.35 19.81
C THR A 148 -11.75 7.60 20.50
N THR A 149 -12.41 8.48 19.75
CA THR A 149 -13.29 9.53 20.27
C THR A 149 -14.68 9.27 19.76
#